data_AF-A0A3B8WIN2-F1
#
_entry.id   AF-A0A3B8WIN2-F1
#
_cell.length_a   1.000
_cell.length_b   1.000
_cell.length_c   1.000
_cell.angle_alpha   90.00
_cell.angle_beta   90.00
_cell.angle_gamma   90.00
#
_symmetry.space_group_name_H-M   'P 1'
#
loop_
_entity.id
_entity.type
_entity.pdbx_description
1 polymer ?
#
loop_
_entity_poly.entity_id
_entity_poly.type
_entity_poly.pdbx_seq_one_letter_code
_entity_poly.pdbx_strand_id
1 'polypeptide(L)'
;PFMVANALGQGYILTNHFLRPQTATNNPLDNSMSLRSHPVLDRLHFRFSHHIEHHFFPKMAHNMAPRVRKWLEENEPERYMAMPHGTALRMLYTTPRVYKSPTELVDPNDESRVFDLLPLQSEYSAANLN
;
A
#
# COMPACT_ATOMS: atom_id res chain seq x y z
N PRO A 1 17.28 3.08 -19.20
CA PRO A 1 16.05 2.25 -19.25
C PRO A 1 15.90 1.29 -18.07
N PHE A 2 16.87 0.40 -17.82
CA PHE A 2 16.79 -0.61 -16.76
C PHE A 2 16.70 -0.01 -15.34
N MET A 3 17.57 0.95 -15.00
CA MET A 3 17.55 1.58 -13.67
C MET A 3 16.21 2.25 -13.36
N VAL A 4 15.61 2.91 -14.34
CA VAL A 4 14.30 3.57 -14.19
C VAL A 4 13.21 2.52 -13.96
N ALA A 5 13.19 1.44 -14.76
CA ALA A 5 12.23 0.36 -14.57
C ALA A 5 12.38 -0.31 -13.19
N ASN A 6 13.61 -0.54 -12.74
CA ASN A 6 13.88 -1.09 -11.41
C ASN A 6 13.44 -0.13 -10.29
N ALA A 7 13.77 1.16 -10.40
CA ALA A 7 13.37 2.16 -9.41
C ALA A 7 11.84 2.26 -9.30
N LEU A 8 11.13 2.22 -10.43
CA LEU A 8 9.66 2.20 -10.44
C LEU A 8 9.10 0.94 -9.80
N GLY A 9 9.60 -0.25 -10.19
CA GLY A 9 9.13 -1.52 -9.63
C GLY A 9 9.38 -1.63 -8.12
N GLN A 10 10.60 -1.29 -7.68
CA GLN A 10 10.95 -1.26 -6.26
C GLN A 10 10.14 -0.23 -5.48
N GLY A 11 9.93 0.96 -6.06
CA GLY A 11 9.11 2.01 -5.47
C GLY A 11 7.72 1.49 -5.14
N TYR A 12 7.03 0.87 -6.11
CA TYR A 12 5.73 0.27 -5.88
C TYR A 12 5.76 -0.85 -4.83
N ILE A 13 6.67 -1.82 -4.94
CA ILE A 13 6.78 -2.94 -3.99
C ILE A 13 6.91 -2.42 -2.56
N LEU A 14 7.83 -1.47 -2.34
CA LEU A 14 8.04 -0.88 -1.03
C LEU A 14 6.76 -0.17 -0.57
N THR A 15 6.21 0.74 -1.37
CA THR A 15 5.02 1.49 -0.96
C THR A 15 3.78 0.62 -0.74
N ASN A 16 3.61 -0.50 -1.44
CA ASN A 16 2.43 -1.36 -1.28
C ASN A 16 2.46 -2.20 0.02
N HIS A 17 3.61 -2.41 0.64
CA HIS A 17 3.74 -3.28 1.83
C HIS A 17 4.22 -2.57 3.10
N PHE A 18 4.96 -1.47 2.96
CA PHE A 18 5.78 -0.91 4.02
C PHE A 18 5.02 -0.29 5.21
N LEU A 19 3.74 0.04 5.06
CA LEU A 19 2.93 0.74 6.08
C LEU A 19 1.73 -0.08 6.56
N ARG A 20 1.86 -1.41 6.57
CA ARG A 20 0.82 -2.33 7.08
C ARG A 20 1.27 -3.03 8.34
N PRO A 21 0.39 -3.31 9.32
CA PRO A 21 0.74 -4.21 10.42
C PRO A 21 1.22 -5.56 9.92
N GLN A 22 2.09 -6.20 10.69
CA GLN A 22 2.33 -7.63 10.52
C GLN A 22 1.10 -8.40 10.98
N THR A 23 0.67 -9.35 10.16
CA THR A 23 -0.47 -10.21 10.45
C THR A 23 -0.05 -11.68 10.39
N ALA A 24 -0.74 -12.53 11.15
CA ALA A 24 -0.55 -13.97 11.08
C ALA A 24 -1.18 -14.60 9.82
N THR A 25 -2.13 -13.88 9.20
CA THR A 25 -2.82 -14.30 7.98
C THR A 25 -2.12 -13.74 6.75
N ASN A 26 -2.20 -14.47 5.64
CA ASN A 26 -1.71 -14.00 4.34
C ASN A 26 -2.81 -13.31 3.52
N ASN A 27 -3.72 -12.56 4.17
CA ASN A 27 -4.79 -11.87 3.46
C ASN A 27 -4.26 -10.50 2.95
N PRO A 28 -4.31 -10.23 1.63
CA PRO A 28 -3.81 -8.98 1.06
C PRO A 28 -4.44 -7.72 1.65
N LEU A 29 -5.70 -7.79 2.13
CA LEU A 29 -6.36 -6.66 2.79
C LEU A 29 -5.69 -6.26 4.10
N ASP A 30 -5.10 -7.22 4.79
CA ASP A 30 -4.56 -6.99 6.12
C ASP A 30 -3.07 -6.64 6.04
N ASN A 31 -2.32 -7.32 5.18
CA ASN A 31 -0.85 -7.24 5.11
C ASN A 31 -0.27 -6.43 3.94
N SER A 32 -1.13 -5.86 3.08
CA SER A 32 -0.72 -4.99 1.98
C SER A 32 -1.68 -3.82 1.81
N MET A 33 -1.32 -2.86 0.96
CA MET A 33 -2.18 -1.78 0.53
C MET A 33 -2.07 -1.52 -0.95
N SER A 34 -3.10 -0.89 -1.48
CA SER A 34 -3.08 -0.30 -2.82
C SER A 34 -2.72 1.19 -2.75
N LEU A 35 -2.51 1.80 -3.91
CA LEU A 35 -2.19 3.22 -4.02
C LEU A 35 -3.17 3.95 -4.91
N ARG A 36 -3.39 5.24 -4.61
CA ARG A 36 -4.05 6.18 -5.50
C ARG A 36 -2.99 6.99 -6.25
N SER A 37 -2.74 6.59 -7.49
CA SER A 37 -1.83 7.27 -8.42
C SER A 37 -2.58 8.22 -9.35
N HIS A 38 -1.85 9.17 -9.96
CA HIS A 38 -2.41 10.01 -11.02
C HIS A 38 -2.95 9.13 -12.17
N PRO A 39 -4.19 9.32 -12.68
CA PRO A 39 -4.84 8.38 -13.59
C PRO A 39 -4.04 8.04 -14.87
N VAL A 40 -3.29 9.01 -15.39
CA VAL A 40 -2.43 8.81 -16.57
C VAL A 40 -1.26 7.88 -16.24
N LEU A 41 -0.57 8.12 -15.12
CA LEU A 41 0.54 7.29 -14.67
C LEU A 41 0.05 5.90 -14.26
N ASP A 42 -1.11 5.83 -13.61
CA ASP A 42 -1.74 4.56 -13.24
C ASP A 42 -1.96 3.68 -14.48
N ARG A 43 -2.50 4.24 -15.57
CA ARG A 43 -2.69 3.50 -16.81
C ARG A 43 -1.36 3.15 -17.50
N LEU A 44 -0.42 4.08 -17.57
CA LEU A 44 0.90 3.87 -18.18
C LEU A 44 1.69 2.78 -17.47
N HIS A 45 1.59 2.70 -16.15
CA HIS A 45 2.21 1.69 -15.31
C HIS A 45 1.36 0.41 -15.20
N PHE A 46 0.47 0.16 -16.17
CA PHE A 46 -0.38 -1.03 -16.22
C PHE A 46 -1.14 -1.28 -14.90
N ARG A 47 -1.57 -0.21 -14.24
CA ARG A 47 -2.34 -0.21 -12.98
C ARG A 47 -1.68 -0.98 -11.84
N PHE A 48 -0.36 -0.93 -11.78
CA PHE A 48 0.42 -1.52 -10.67
C PHE A 48 0.09 -0.91 -9.29
N SER A 49 -0.58 0.24 -9.26
CA SER A 49 -1.11 0.83 -8.03
C SER A 49 -2.29 0.04 -7.42
N HIS A 50 -2.87 -0.90 -8.16
CA HIS A 50 -3.97 -1.77 -7.74
C HIS A 50 -3.43 -3.11 -7.23
N HIS A 51 -2.65 -3.05 -6.16
CA HIS A 51 -1.87 -4.16 -5.65
C HIS A 51 -2.73 -5.21 -4.94
N ILE A 52 -3.61 -4.82 -4.02
CA ILE A 52 -4.56 -5.73 -3.37
C ILE A 52 -5.40 -6.45 -4.42
N GLU A 53 -5.89 -5.69 -5.40
CA GLU A 53 -6.71 -6.18 -6.50
C GLU A 53 -5.96 -7.23 -7.33
N HIS A 54 -4.68 -6.99 -7.61
CA HIS A 54 -3.81 -7.96 -8.27
C HIS A 54 -3.61 -9.21 -7.42
N HIS A 55 -3.40 -9.10 -6.11
CA HIS A 55 -3.20 -10.25 -5.24
C HIS A 55 -4.44 -11.13 -5.08
N PHE A 56 -5.64 -10.56 -5.13
CA PHE A 56 -6.87 -11.35 -5.21
C PHE A 56 -7.00 -12.08 -6.55
N PHE A 57 -6.65 -11.42 -7.65
CA PHE A 57 -6.80 -11.98 -9.00
C PHE A 57 -5.54 -11.80 -9.84
N PRO A 58 -4.47 -12.60 -9.62
CA PRO A 58 -3.16 -12.36 -10.26
C PRO A 58 -3.17 -12.56 -11.77
N LYS A 59 -4.15 -13.31 -12.29
CA LYS A 59 -4.36 -13.55 -13.74
C LYS A 59 -5.32 -12.55 -14.38
N MET A 60 -5.87 -11.61 -13.61
CA MET A 60 -6.78 -10.59 -14.12
C MET A 60 -6.04 -9.60 -15.02
N ALA A 61 -6.66 -9.23 -16.14
CA ALA A 61 -6.16 -8.14 -16.95
C ALA A 61 -6.18 -6.83 -16.13
N HIS A 62 -5.06 -6.11 -16.10
CA HIS A 62 -4.91 -4.88 -15.30
C HIS A 62 -6.02 -3.84 -15.52
N ASN A 63 -6.61 -3.78 -16.71
CA ASN A 63 -7.71 -2.88 -17.03
C ASN A 63 -9.02 -3.19 -16.25
N MET A 64 -9.12 -4.35 -15.61
CA MET A 64 -10.24 -4.73 -14.73
C MET A 64 -10.00 -4.34 -13.26
N ALA A 65 -8.77 -4.00 -12.87
CA ALA A 65 -8.44 -3.72 -11.47
C ALA A 65 -9.32 -2.66 -10.79
N PRO A 66 -9.71 -1.53 -11.43
CA PRO A 66 -10.61 -0.56 -10.81
C PRO A 66 -12.01 -1.09 -10.51
N ARG A 67 -12.46 -2.15 -11.20
CA ARG A 67 -13.74 -2.79 -10.88
C ARG A 67 -13.64 -3.54 -9.55
N VAL A 68 -12.51 -4.20 -9.32
CA VAL A 68 -12.20 -4.86 -8.05
C VAL A 68 -12.01 -3.82 -6.95
N ARG A 69 -11.27 -2.73 -7.21
CA ARG A 69 -11.15 -1.59 -6.29
C ARG A 69 -12.51 -1.10 -5.81
N LYS A 70 -13.40 -0.79 -6.76
CA LYS A 70 -14.75 -0.32 -6.45
C LYS A 70 -15.49 -1.31 -5.55
N TRP A 71 -15.43 -2.59 -5.87
CA TRP A 71 -16.06 -3.62 -5.05
C TRP A 71 -15.46 -3.67 -3.63
N LEU A 72 -14.14 -3.58 -3.48
CA LEU A 72 -13.46 -3.58 -2.18
C LEU A 72 -13.79 -2.33 -1.36
N GLU A 73 -13.83 -1.16 -2.00
CA GLU A 73 -14.25 0.09 -1.35
C GLU A 73 -15.71 0.01 -0.85
N GLU A 74 -16.59 -0.68 -1.57
CA GLU A 74 -18.01 -0.84 -1.19
C GLU A 74 -18.23 -1.94 -0.14
N ASN A 75 -17.47 -3.03 -0.18
CA ASN A 75 -17.77 -4.25 0.59
C ASN A 75 -16.77 -4.53 1.72
N GLU A 76 -15.57 -3.96 1.67
CA GLU A 76 -14.53 -4.08 2.70
C GLU A 76 -13.96 -2.69 3.10
N PRO A 77 -14.79 -1.64 3.29
CA PRO A 77 -14.31 -0.25 3.40
C PRO A 77 -13.36 -0.01 4.58
N GLU A 78 -13.55 -0.72 5.69
CA GLU A 78 -12.73 -0.59 6.90
C GLU A 78 -11.34 -1.22 6.74
N ARG A 79 -11.24 -2.25 5.90
CA ARG A 79 -10.01 -3.05 5.72
C ARG A 79 -9.23 -2.62 4.49
N TYR A 80 -9.94 -2.28 3.41
CA TYR A 80 -9.33 -1.86 2.16
C TYR A 80 -8.70 -0.48 2.33
N MET A 81 -7.37 -0.43 2.16
CA MET A 81 -6.58 0.78 2.30
C MET A 81 -5.96 1.16 0.96
N ALA A 82 -6.11 2.43 0.57
CA ALA A 82 -5.50 2.97 -0.63
C ALA A 82 -4.95 4.38 -0.40
N MET A 83 -3.64 4.46 -0.14
CA MET A 83 -2.96 5.73 0.16
C MET A 83 -2.61 6.51 -1.12
N PRO A 84 -2.66 7.86 -1.14
CA PRO A 84 -2.08 8.63 -2.23
C PRO A 84 -0.61 8.29 -2.45
N HIS A 85 -0.22 8.03 -3.70
CA HIS A 85 1.11 7.51 -4.00
C HIS A 85 2.24 8.47 -3.55
N GLY A 86 2.04 9.79 -3.68
CA GLY A 86 3.00 10.78 -3.19
C GLY A 86 3.18 10.73 -1.66
N THR A 87 2.10 10.50 -0.91
CA THR A 87 2.15 10.30 0.54
C THR A 87 2.94 9.04 0.89
N ALA A 88 2.65 7.92 0.25
CA ALA A 88 3.35 6.66 0.50
C ALA A 88 4.86 6.79 0.21
N LEU A 89 5.23 7.47 -0.88
CA LEU A 89 6.63 7.75 -1.20
C LEU A 89 7.31 8.63 -0.17
N ARG A 90 6.65 9.69 0.32
CA ARG A 90 7.19 10.52 1.40
C ARG A 90 7.44 9.68 2.65
N MET A 91 6.45 8.88 3.05
CA MET A 91 6.52 8.03 4.24
C MET A 91 7.60 6.96 4.14
N LEU A 92 7.86 6.43 2.94
CA LEU A 92 8.98 5.52 2.71
C LEU A 92 10.33 6.09 3.17
N TYR A 93 10.52 7.41 3.10
CA TYR A 93 11.75 8.09 3.52
C TYR A 93 11.69 8.70 4.92
N THR A 94 10.50 8.97 5.47
CA THR A 94 10.36 9.63 6.78
C THR A 94 10.02 8.68 7.93
N THR A 95 9.57 7.47 7.62
CA THR A 95 9.14 6.48 8.61
C THR A 95 10.23 5.40 8.81
N PRO A 96 10.45 4.90 10.04
CA PRO A 96 11.32 3.75 10.27
C PRO A 96 10.83 2.48 9.57
N ARG A 97 11.66 1.43 9.47
CA ARG A 97 11.36 0.29 8.59
C ARG A 97 11.35 -1.10 9.19
N VAL A 98 11.81 -1.24 10.42
CA VAL A 98 11.88 -2.53 11.08
C VAL A 98 10.69 -2.64 12.03
N TYR A 99 9.99 -3.76 12.05
CA TYR A 99 8.93 -3.97 13.03
C TYR A 99 9.55 -4.17 14.41
N LYS A 100 9.11 -3.35 15.36
CA LYS A 100 9.36 -3.55 16.81
C LYS A 100 8.30 -4.47 17.40
N SER A 101 7.07 -4.28 16.96
CA SER A 101 5.88 -5.07 17.29
C SER A 101 5.04 -5.21 16.01
N PRO A 102 3.95 -6.01 16.01
CA PRO A 102 3.11 -6.14 14.82
C PRO A 102 2.53 -4.83 14.30
N THR A 103 2.41 -3.80 15.14
CA THR A 103 1.78 -2.52 14.80
C THR A 103 2.73 -1.33 14.85
N GLU A 104 4.00 -1.52 15.22
CA GLU A 104 4.96 -0.44 15.37
C GLU A 104 6.23 -0.69 14.56
N LEU A 105 6.68 0.35 13.87
CA LEU A 105 7.99 0.41 13.23
C LEU A 105 8.99 1.14 14.11
N VAL A 106 10.26 0.75 14.04
CA VAL A 106 11.39 1.36 14.76
C VAL A 106 12.61 1.55 13.87
N ASP A 107 13.42 2.55 14.18
CA ASP A 107 14.74 2.74 13.56
C ASP A 107 15.77 1.93 14.36
N PRO A 108 16.42 0.93 13.76
CA PRO A 108 17.38 0.10 14.49
C PRO A 108 18.64 0.88 14.95
N ASN A 109 18.89 2.07 14.40
CA ASN A 109 20.00 2.93 14.82
C ASN A 109 19.56 3.97 15.87
N ASP A 110 18.26 4.14 16.10
CA ASP A 110 17.67 5.04 17.07
C ASP A 110 16.31 4.50 17.55
N GLU A 111 16.33 3.66 18.58
CA GLU A 111 15.14 2.98 19.09
C GLU A 111 14.07 3.92 19.66
N SER A 112 14.39 5.20 19.85
CA SER A 112 13.41 6.22 20.26
C SER A 112 12.47 6.63 19.11
N ARG A 113 12.90 6.44 17.86
CA ARG A 113 12.10 6.70 16.66
C ARG A 113 11.16 5.54 16.40
N VAL A 114 10.02 5.56 17.07
CA VAL A 114 8.92 4.61 16.89
C VAL A 114 7.80 5.23 16.08
N PHE A 115 7.16 4.43 15.23
CA PHE A 115 6.01 4.84 14.43
C PHE A 115 4.88 3.83 14.56
N ASP A 116 3.72 4.28 15.08
CA ASP A 116 2.50 3.47 15.16
C ASP A 116 1.78 3.44 13.81
N LEU A 117 1.50 2.23 13.32
CA LEU A 117 0.84 1.99 12.05
C LEU A 117 -0.69 2.12 12.13
N LEU A 118 -1.29 1.94 13.31
CA LEU A 118 -2.75 1.86 13.43
C LEU A 118 -3.48 3.13 13.00
N PRO A 119 -3.02 4.36 13.31
CA PRO A 119 -3.68 5.59 12.86
C PRO A 119 -3.81 5.66 11.34
N LEU A 120 -2.77 5.24 10.60
CA LEU A 120 -2.80 5.22 9.14
C LEU A 120 -3.88 4.29 8.58
N GLN A 121 -4.17 3.20 9.29
CA GLN A 121 -5.11 2.20 8.77
C GLN A 121 -6.53 2.72 8.82
N SER A 122 -6.85 3.46 9.87
CA SER A 122 -8.09 4.22 9.91
C SER A 122 -8.07 5.33 8.86
N GLU A 123 -7.06 6.21 8.86
CA GLU A 123 -6.99 7.40 8.01
C GLU A 123 -7.14 7.09 6.50
N TYR A 124 -6.48 6.04 6.03
CA TYR A 124 -6.44 5.68 4.60
C TYR A 124 -7.32 4.47 4.24
N SER A 125 -8.15 4.00 5.17
CA SER A 125 -9.22 3.04 4.84
C SER A 125 -10.24 3.70 3.91
N ALA A 126 -10.86 2.92 3.04
CA ALA A 126 -11.92 3.42 2.17
C ALA A 126 -13.14 3.95 2.95
N ALA A 127 -13.36 3.51 4.19
CA ALA A 127 -14.41 4.04 5.07
C ALA A 127 -14.25 5.53 5.38
N ASN A 128 -13.01 6.04 5.41
CA ASN A 128 -12.70 7.41 5.83
C ASN A 128 -12.25 8.34 4.70
N LEU A 129 -12.18 7.82 3.47
CA LEU A 129 -11.87 8.60 2.27
C LEU A 129 -13.17 9.17 1.67
N ASN A 130 -13.78 10.14 2.35
CA ASN A 130 -14.88 10.96 1.83
C ASN A 130 -14.41 12.38 1.51
#